data_AF-A0A7V4SPY3-F1
#
_entry.id   AF-A0A7V4SPY3-F1
#
_cell.length_a   1.000
_cell.length_b   1.000
_cell.length_c   1.000
_cell.angle_alpha   90.00
_cell.angle_beta   90.00
_cell.angle_gamma   90.00
#
_symmetry.space_group_name_H-M   'P 1'
#
loop_
_entity.id
_entity.type
_entity.pdbx_description
1 polymer ?
#
loop_
_entity_poly.entity_id
_entity_poly.type
_entity_poly.pdbx_seq_one_letter_code
_entity_poly.pdbx_strand_id
1 'polypeptide(L)'
;MSEEASESSVESSVESSSVSDSSSEATAETQATVDSTLNWDSAELADAKSTAANDNWRAGLEQDGADWDNWRAGLETDAAKDSLWKAENATDEDDARWYESRTLQHISDAEQYMSEADSHEATAADYQADADQAMADATSEVNPEASMDYQDAADQHEADSAAWQGAAQDASWNAWEADQAAADVMSDT
;
A
#
# COMPACT_ATOMS: atom_id res chain seq x y z
N MET A 1 64.49 13.81 -69.77
CA MET A 1 63.32 12.93 -69.96
C MET A 1 63.83 11.51 -69.94
N SER A 2 63.06 10.60 -69.32
CA SER A 2 63.35 9.17 -69.12
C SER A 2 64.35 8.90 -67.99
N GLU A 3 64.21 7.96 -67.06
CA GLU A 3 63.27 6.87 -66.69
C GLU A 3 63.53 6.68 -65.15
N GLU A 4 62.64 6.27 -64.26
CA GLU A 4 62.01 4.94 -64.08
C GLU A 4 61.07 5.09 -62.86
N ALA A 5 59.85 4.54 -62.93
CA ALA A 5 59.06 4.23 -61.75
C ALA A 5 58.34 2.89 -61.97
N SER A 6 58.82 1.88 -61.25
CA SER A 6 58.03 0.73 -60.79
C SER A 6 56.71 1.23 -60.16
N GLU A 7 55.59 0.51 -60.06
CA GLU A 7 55.44 -0.77 -59.37
C GLU A 7 54.12 -1.48 -59.80
N SER A 8 54.28 -2.76 -60.12
CA SER A 8 53.39 -3.92 -59.86
C SER A 8 51.89 -3.71 -59.60
N SER A 9 51.08 -4.17 -60.57
CA SER A 9 49.70 -4.61 -60.37
C SER A 9 49.65 -5.85 -59.45
N VAL A 10 48.76 -5.85 -58.47
CA VAL A 10 48.37 -7.06 -57.73
C VAL A 10 46.87 -7.23 -57.89
N GLU A 11 46.51 -8.25 -58.67
CA GLU A 11 45.14 -8.66 -58.94
C GLU A 11 44.57 -9.33 -57.69
N SER A 12 43.43 -8.82 -57.21
CA SER A 12 42.70 -9.44 -56.09
C SER A 12 41.86 -10.61 -56.60
N SER A 13 42.38 -11.83 -56.46
CA SER A 13 41.59 -13.05 -56.53
C SER A 13 40.67 -13.11 -55.30
N VAL A 14 39.37 -12.89 -55.53
CA VAL A 14 38.32 -13.11 -54.53
C VAL A 14 37.90 -14.57 -54.62
N GLU A 15 38.43 -15.39 -53.72
CA GLU A 15 37.99 -16.78 -53.55
C GLU A 15 36.54 -16.77 -53.06
N SER A 16 35.62 -17.23 -53.92
CA SER A 16 34.22 -17.45 -53.55
C SER A 16 34.12 -18.73 -52.72
N SER A 17 34.24 -18.60 -51.41
CA SER A 17 33.83 -19.67 -50.49
C SER A 17 32.32 -19.62 -50.31
N SER A 18 31.63 -20.57 -50.95
CA SER A 18 30.20 -20.84 -50.71
C SER A 18 29.96 -21.05 -49.23
N VAL A 19 29.19 -20.15 -48.61
CA VAL A 19 28.62 -20.38 -47.29
C VAL A 19 27.49 -21.39 -47.48
N SER A 20 27.79 -22.66 -47.20
CA SER A 20 26.77 -23.70 -47.12
C SER A 20 26.19 -23.66 -45.71
N ASP A 21 24.86 -23.53 -45.63
CA ASP A 21 23.95 -23.80 -44.53
C ASP A 21 24.52 -24.06 -43.12
N SER A 22 24.48 -23.03 -42.26
CA SER A 22 24.37 -23.18 -40.79
C SER A 22 23.66 -21.98 -40.13
N SER A 23 22.75 -21.31 -40.84
CA SER A 23 22.01 -20.15 -40.31
C SER A 23 20.69 -20.52 -39.61
N SER A 24 20.23 -21.77 -39.80
CA SER A 24 18.95 -22.26 -39.24
C SER A 24 19.04 -22.72 -37.77
N GLU A 25 20.20 -23.19 -37.30
CA GLU A 25 20.37 -23.59 -35.88
C GLU A 25 20.61 -22.38 -34.97
N ALA A 26 21.35 -21.37 -35.43
CA ALA A 26 21.54 -20.14 -34.66
C ALA A 26 20.22 -19.37 -34.47
N THR A 27 19.35 -19.37 -35.48
CA THR A 27 18.01 -18.75 -35.36
C THR A 27 17.06 -19.59 -34.52
N ALA A 28 17.15 -20.93 -34.56
CA ALA A 28 16.35 -21.79 -33.69
C ALA A 28 16.76 -21.69 -32.21
N GLU A 29 18.06 -21.64 -31.88
CA GLU A 29 18.53 -21.38 -30.50
C GLU A 29 18.15 -19.97 -30.03
N THR A 30 18.30 -18.95 -30.88
CA THR A 30 17.91 -17.58 -30.52
C THR A 30 16.40 -17.47 -30.33
N GLN A 31 15.59 -18.13 -31.17
CA GLN A 31 14.13 -18.14 -31.05
C GLN A 31 13.68 -18.94 -29.82
N ALA A 32 14.29 -20.09 -29.53
CA ALA A 32 14.01 -20.87 -28.32
C ALA A 32 14.42 -20.12 -27.03
N THR A 33 15.50 -19.34 -27.07
CA THR A 33 15.92 -18.49 -25.94
C THR A 33 14.91 -17.35 -25.73
N VAL A 34 14.48 -16.69 -26.80
CA VAL A 34 13.46 -15.62 -26.75
C VAL A 34 12.12 -16.17 -26.26
N ASP A 35 11.67 -17.31 -26.77
CA ASP A 35 10.42 -17.95 -26.33
C ASP A 35 10.50 -18.42 -24.87
N SER A 36 11.68 -18.90 -24.43
CA SER A 36 11.90 -19.27 -23.02
C SER A 36 11.92 -18.06 -22.09
N THR A 37 12.52 -16.94 -22.51
CA THR A 37 12.54 -15.68 -21.75
C THR A 37 11.13 -15.09 -21.65
N LEU A 38 10.40 -14.96 -22.76
CA LEU A 38 9.03 -14.46 -22.77
C LEU A 38 8.06 -15.32 -21.94
N ASN A 39 8.27 -16.64 -21.91
CA ASN A 39 7.48 -17.55 -21.08
C ASN A 39 7.81 -17.44 -19.58
N TRP A 40 9.05 -17.08 -19.23
CA TRP A 40 9.45 -16.83 -17.84
C TRP A 40 8.88 -15.50 -17.34
N ASP A 41 9.02 -14.44 -18.13
CA ASP A 41 8.45 -13.10 -17.84
C ASP A 41 6.92 -13.18 -17.69
N SER A 42 6.26 -14.06 -18.46
CA SER A 42 4.81 -14.30 -18.34
C SER A 42 4.42 -15.04 -17.07
N ALA A 43 5.31 -15.86 -16.51
CA ALA A 43 5.07 -16.60 -15.27
C ALA A 43 5.27 -15.72 -14.04
N GLU A 44 6.30 -14.87 -14.01
CA GLU A 44 6.49 -13.90 -12.92
C GLU A 44 5.39 -12.83 -12.90
N LEU A 45 4.96 -12.36 -14.07
CA LEU A 45 3.81 -11.45 -14.14
C LEU A 45 2.50 -12.11 -13.65
N ALA A 46 2.35 -13.42 -13.83
CA ALA A 46 1.18 -14.14 -13.32
C ALA A 46 1.24 -14.33 -11.80
N ASP A 47 2.43 -14.60 -11.25
CA ASP A 47 2.66 -14.71 -9.81
C ASP A 47 2.44 -13.37 -9.10
N ALA A 48 3.02 -12.28 -9.62
CA ALA A 48 2.83 -10.93 -9.11
C ALA A 48 1.36 -10.50 -9.10
N LYS A 49 0.61 -10.78 -10.17
CA LYS A 49 -0.85 -10.55 -10.20
C LYS A 49 -1.60 -11.35 -9.15
N SER A 50 -1.17 -12.57 -8.87
CA SER A 50 -1.77 -13.41 -7.84
C SER A 50 -1.48 -12.86 -6.44
N THR A 51 -0.26 -12.40 -6.19
CA THR A 51 0.15 -11.74 -4.93
C THR A 51 -0.64 -10.45 -4.73
N ALA A 52 -0.61 -9.54 -5.70
CA ALA A 52 -1.35 -8.28 -5.64
C ALA A 52 -2.87 -8.48 -5.48
N ALA A 53 -3.45 -9.53 -6.07
CA ALA A 53 -4.84 -9.87 -5.86
C ALA A 53 -5.12 -10.40 -4.44
N ASN A 54 -4.18 -11.13 -3.83
CA ASN A 54 -4.32 -11.59 -2.44
C ASN A 54 -4.25 -10.41 -1.47
N ASP A 55 -3.29 -9.51 -1.66
CA ASP A 55 -3.09 -8.38 -0.77
C ASP A 55 -4.23 -7.38 -0.89
N ASN A 56 -4.73 -7.09 -2.10
CA ASN A 56 -5.97 -6.32 -2.27
C ASN A 56 -7.20 -6.95 -1.59
N TRP A 57 -7.30 -8.29 -1.61
CA TRP A 57 -8.38 -8.97 -0.89
C TRP A 57 -8.24 -8.80 0.63
N ARG A 58 -7.02 -8.86 1.17
CA ARG A 58 -6.76 -8.62 2.59
C ARG A 58 -7.04 -7.17 2.97
N ALA A 59 -6.58 -6.21 2.16
CA ALA A 59 -6.88 -4.79 2.35
C ALA A 59 -8.39 -4.55 2.44
N GLY A 60 -9.19 -5.20 1.59
CA GLY A 60 -10.65 -5.11 1.66
C GLY A 60 -11.23 -5.66 2.97
N LEU A 61 -10.69 -6.76 3.52
CA LEU A 61 -11.12 -7.27 4.82
C LEU A 61 -10.75 -6.34 5.97
N GLU A 62 -9.58 -5.71 5.91
CA GLU A 62 -9.16 -4.73 6.91
C GLU A 62 -10.05 -3.48 6.84
N GLN A 63 -10.39 -2.98 5.63
CA GLN A 63 -11.36 -1.88 5.49
C GLN A 63 -12.75 -2.23 6.02
N ASP A 64 -13.25 -3.43 5.75
CA ASP A 64 -14.52 -3.90 6.33
C ASP A 64 -14.46 -3.92 7.87
N GLY A 65 -13.29 -4.24 8.44
CA GLY A 65 -13.02 -4.16 9.88
C GLY A 65 -13.09 -2.72 10.40
N ALA A 66 -12.39 -1.80 9.75
CA ALA A 66 -12.40 -0.38 10.09
C ALA A 66 -13.81 0.23 10.05
N ASP A 67 -14.57 -0.06 8.99
CA ASP A 67 -15.97 0.38 8.86
C ASP A 67 -16.84 -0.13 10.01
N TRP A 68 -16.61 -1.37 10.44
CA TRP A 68 -17.36 -1.96 11.54
C TRP A 68 -17.03 -1.32 12.89
N ASP A 69 -15.76 -0.98 13.11
CA ASP A 69 -15.29 -0.31 14.32
C ASP A 69 -15.77 1.14 14.39
N ASN A 70 -15.72 1.87 13.27
CA ASN A 70 -16.32 3.20 13.16
C ASN A 70 -17.83 3.19 13.47
N TRP A 71 -18.55 2.18 12.97
CA TRP A 71 -19.96 2.02 13.30
C TRP A 71 -20.18 1.77 14.80
N ARG A 72 -19.36 0.94 15.44
CA ARG A 72 -19.44 0.68 16.89
C ARG A 72 -19.10 1.92 17.72
N ALA A 73 -18.06 2.68 17.35
CA ALA A 73 -17.72 3.95 17.97
C ALA A 73 -18.89 4.94 17.92
N GLY A 74 -19.59 5.00 16.79
CA GLY A 74 -20.80 5.82 16.62
C GLY A 74 -21.93 5.42 17.57
N LEU A 75 -22.17 4.11 17.77
CA LEU A 75 -23.16 3.63 18.72
C LEU A 75 -22.81 3.99 20.16
N GLU A 76 -21.56 3.81 20.56
CA GLU A 76 -21.11 4.16 21.91
C GLU A 76 -21.20 5.66 22.15
N THR A 77 -20.86 6.48 21.15
CA THR A 77 -21.04 7.94 21.21
C THR A 77 -22.51 8.34 21.42
N ASP A 78 -23.45 7.67 20.75
CA ASP A 78 -24.89 7.94 20.95
C ASP A 78 -25.38 7.45 22.32
N ALA A 79 -24.84 6.33 22.82
CA ALA A 79 -25.11 5.84 24.18
C ALA A 79 -24.56 6.77 25.27
N ALA A 80 -23.40 7.40 25.02
CA ALA A 80 -22.84 8.43 25.88
C ALA A 80 -23.77 9.66 25.95
N LYS A 81 -24.27 10.14 24.81
CA LYS A 81 -25.23 11.26 24.77
C LYS A 81 -26.53 10.96 25.51
N ASP A 82 -27.07 9.75 25.35
CA ASP A 82 -28.26 9.32 26.08
C ASP A 82 -28.01 9.25 27.60
N SER A 83 -26.85 8.74 28.00
CA SER A 83 -26.45 8.69 29.41
C SER A 83 -26.26 10.09 29.99
N LEU A 84 -25.64 11.00 29.25
CA LEU A 84 -25.46 12.39 29.66
C LEU A 84 -26.82 13.09 29.84
N TRP A 85 -27.74 12.92 28.88
CA TRP A 85 -29.08 13.46 29.00
C TRP A 85 -29.81 12.93 30.25
N LYS A 86 -29.65 11.65 30.57
CA LYS A 86 -30.21 11.06 31.79
C LYS A 86 -29.57 11.61 33.05
N ALA A 87 -28.27 11.87 33.07
CA ALA A 87 -27.60 12.51 34.18
C ALA A 87 -28.16 13.92 34.43
N GLU A 88 -28.25 14.74 33.38
CA GLU A 88 -28.76 16.12 33.46
C GLU A 88 -30.23 16.21 33.90
N ASN A 89 -31.01 15.17 33.63
CA ASN A 89 -32.43 15.10 33.97
C ASN A 89 -32.74 14.24 35.19
N ALA A 90 -31.71 13.68 35.85
CA ALA A 90 -31.89 12.89 37.06
C ALA A 90 -32.36 13.80 38.21
N THR A 91 -33.36 13.34 38.96
CA THR A 91 -33.85 14.03 40.16
C THR A 91 -33.10 13.63 41.43
N ASP A 92 -32.37 12.51 41.36
CA ASP A 92 -31.56 11.95 42.43
C ASP A 92 -30.08 12.07 42.08
N GLU A 93 -29.26 12.49 43.05
CA GLU A 93 -27.84 12.76 42.83
C GLU A 93 -27.02 11.48 42.65
N ASP A 94 -27.43 10.36 43.27
CA ASP A 94 -26.78 9.06 43.07
C ASP A 94 -27.05 8.55 41.64
N ASP A 95 -28.27 8.76 41.12
CA ASP A 95 -28.62 8.44 39.73
C ASP A 95 -27.83 9.31 38.75
N ALA A 96 -27.73 10.63 39.01
CA ALA A 96 -26.96 11.55 38.17
C ALA A 96 -25.50 11.10 38.03
N ARG A 97 -24.82 10.82 39.14
CA ARG A 97 -23.43 10.36 39.16
C ARG A 97 -23.24 9.01 38.49
N TRP A 98 -24.21 8.10 38.63
CA TRP A 98 -24.16 6.82 37.95
C TRP A 98 -24.21 6.99 36.43
N TYR A 99 -25.09 7.86 35.92
CA TYR A 99 -25.18 8.17 34.50
C TYR A 99 -23.95 8.94 33.97
N GLU A 100 -23.36 9.83 34.77
CA GLU A 100 -22.09 10.51 34.42
C GLU A 100 -20.96 9.49 34.26
N SER A 101 -20.79 8.58 35.23
CA SER A 101 -19.80 7.51 35.14
C SER A 101 -20.02 6.63 33.90
N ARG A 102 -21.28 6.36 33.56
CA ARG A 102 -21.63 5.57 32.37
C ARG A 102 -21.35 6.31 31.07
N THR A 103 -21.53 7.63 31.06
CA THR A 103 -21.17 8.49 29.93
C THR A 103 -19.68 8.40 29.63
N LEU A 104 -18.83 8.51 30.65
CA LEU A 104 -17.38 8.39 30.51
C LEU A 104 -16.97 7.01 30.00
N GLN A 105 -17.62 5.95 30.47
CA GLN A 105 -17.36 4.60 29.98
C GLN A 105 -17.67 4.47 28.47
N HIS A 106 -18.84 4.94 28.04
CA HIS A 106 -19.22 4.92 26.62
C HIS A 106 -18.27 5.77 25.75
N ILE A 107 -17.77 6.89 26.25
CA ILE A 107 -16.74 7.69 25.55
C ILE A 107 -15.44 6.90 25.40
N SER A 108 -14.95 6.28 26.48
CA SER A 108 -13.73 5.47 26.45
C SER A 108 -13.85 4.27 25.50
N ASP A 109 -15.01 3.59 25.48
CA ASP A 109 -15.25 2.48 24.56
C ASP A 109 -15.32 2.97 23.10
N ALA A 110 -15.90 4.15 22.84
CA ALA A 110 -15.90 4.77 21.52
C ALA A 110 -14.49 5.08 21.01
N GLU A 111 -13.63 5.65 21.87
CA GLU A 111 -12.24 5.96 21.54
C GLU A 111 -11.42 4.69 21.23
N GLN A 112 -11.65 3.62 21.99
CA GLN A 112 -11.03 2.33 21.69
C GLN A 112 -11.41 1.85 20.29
N TYR A 113 -12.69 1.88 19.93
CA TYR A 113 -13.13 1.47 18.60
C TYR A 113 -12.58 2.37 17.49
N MET A 114 -12.48 3.68 17.69
CA MET A 114 -11.84 4.55 16.70
C MET A 114 -10.36 4.20 16.52
N SER A 115 -9.64 3.91 17.60
CA SER A 115 -8.25 3.47 17.51
C SER A 115 -8.09 2.11 16.80
N GLU A 116 -9.04 1.20 16.99
CA GLU A 116 -9.08 -0.07 16.26
C GLU A 116 -9.37 0.16 14.77
N ALA A 117 -10.30 1.06 14.44
CA ALA A 117 -10.60 1.45 13.06
C ALA A 117 -9.36 2.02 12.36
N ASP A 118 -8.67 2.98 12.98
CA ASP A 118 -7.44 3.57 12.44
C ASP A 118 -6.36 2.50 12.21
N SER A 119 -6.23 1.52 13.11
CA SER A 119 -5.28 0.41 12.95
C SER A 119 -5.64 -0.47 11.76
N HIS A 120 -6.92 -0.74 11.55
CA HIS A 120 -7.41 -1.49 10.40
C HIS A 120 -7.18 -0.72 9.09
N GLU A 121 -7.46 0.59 9.05
CA GLU A 121 -7.18 1.43 7.88
C GLU A 121 -5.70 1.47 7.52
N ALA A 122 -4.82 1.59 8.52
CA ALA A 122 -3.37 1.54 8.32
C ALA A 122 -2.92 0.19 7.74
N THR A 123 -3.44 -0.91 8.29
CA THR A 123 -3.12 -2.26 7.79
C THR A 123 -3.65 -2.47 6.37
N ALA A 124 -4.83 -1.92 6.05
CA ALA A 124 -5.37 -1.95 4.70
C ALA A 124 -4.48 -1.21 3.70
N ALA A 125 -3.97 -0.04 4.09
CA ALA A 125 -3.05 0.75 3.28
C ALA A 125 -1.73 0.00 3.04
N ASP A 126 -1.19 -0.67 4.05
CA ASP A 126 0.04 -1.47 3.91
C ASP A 126 -0.15 -2.61 2.91
N TYR A 127 -1.28 -3.34 2.97
CA TYR A 127 -1.59 -4.37 1.97
C TYR A 127 -1.80 -3.81 0.56
N GLN A 128 -2.36 -2.61 0.42
CA GLN A 128 -2.47 -1.95 -0.89
C GLN A 128 -1.09 -1.58 -1.43
N ALA A 129 -0.20 -1.05 -0.60
CA ALA A 129 1.16 -0.74 -0.98
C ALA A 129 1.94 -1.99 -1.41
N ASP A 130 1.83 -3.10 -0.68
CA ASP A 130 2.44 -4.38 -1.06
C ASP A 130 1.89 -4.89 -2.42
N ALA A 131 0.59 -4.74 -2.66
CA ALA A 131 -0.03 -5.12 -3.93
C ALA A 131 0.49 -4.27 -5.10
N ASP A 132 0.60 -2.95 -4.90
CA ASP A 132 1.10 -2.02 -5.90
C ASP A 132 2.58 -2.26 -6.18
N GLN A 133 3.39 -2.51 -5.15
CA GLN A 133 4.81 -2.83 -5.27
C GLN A 133 5.02 -4.14 -6.05
N ALA A 134 4.26 -5.18 -5.75
CA ALA A 134 4.32 -6.44 -6.49
C ALA A 134 4.03 -6.25 -7.99
N MET A 135 3.07 -5.37 -8.32
CA MET A 135 2.76 -5.02 -9.70
C MET A 135 3.84 -4.12 -10.34
N ALA A 136 4.41 -3.19 -9.57
CA ALA A 136 5.48 -2.31 -10.03
C ALA A 136 6.72 -3.11 -10.41
N ASP A 137 7.16 -4.05 -9.57
CA ASP A 137 8.35 -4.88 -9.79
C ASP A 137 8.18 -5.76 -11.05
N ALA A 138 7.05 -6.47 -11.14
CA ALA A 138 6.77 -7.30 -12.31
C ALA A 138 6.58 -6.48 -13.60
N THR A 139 6.12 -5.24 -13.49
CA THR A 139 6.00 -4.33 -14.64
C THR A 139 7.33 -3.69 -14.99
N SER A 140 8.23 -3.44 -14.04
CA SER A 140 9.57 -2.87 -14.28
C SER A 140 10.44 -3.79 -15.13
N GLU A 141 10.34 -5.10 -14.92
CA GLU A 141 11.04 -6.10 -15.73
C GLU A 141 10.50 -6.17 -17.17
N VAL A 142 9.22 -5.87 -17.39
CA VAL A 142 8.55 -5.96 -18.70
C VAL A 142 8.52 -4.61 -19.45
N ASN A 143 8.37 -3.50 -18.73
CA ASN A 143 8.26 -2.13 -19.24
C ASN A 143 8.65 -1.07 -18.17
N PRO A 144 9.85 -0.48 -18.25
CA PRO A 144 10.37 0.42 -17.21
C PRO A 144 9.58 1.73 -17.06
N GLU A 145 8.95 2.26 -18.13
CA GLU A 145 8.16 3.51 -18.04
C GLU A 145 6.88 3.33 -17.23
N ALA A 146 6.26 2.15 -17.27
CA ALA A 146 5.06 1.88 -16.48
C ALA A 146 5.38 1.61 -14.99
N SER A 147 6.61 1.22 -14.66
CA SER A 147 7.01 0.98 -13.26
C SER A 147 7.11 2.26 -12.42
N MET A 148 7.46 3.39 -13.04
CA MET A 148 7.54 4.68 -12.35
C MET A 148 6.18 5.13 -11.82
N ASP A 149 5.11 4.97 -12.59
CA ASP A 149 3.76 5.36 -12.17
C ASP A 149 3.25 4.52 -10.97
N TYR A 150 3.65 3.26 -10.86
CA TYR A 150 3.28 2.39 -9.73
C TYR A 150 4.15 2.63 -8.48
N GLN A 151 5.44 2.92 -8.65
CA GLN A 151 6.30 3.29 -7.52
C GLN A 151 5.86 4.61 -6.86
N ASP A 152 5.51 5.62 -7.66
CA ASP A 152 5.00 6.89 -7.12
C ASP A 152 3.67 6.68 -6.35
N ALA A 153 2.83 5.72 -6.78
CA ALA A 153 1.60 5.37 -6.07
C ALA A 153 1.88 4.64 -4.75
N ALA A 154 2.79 3.67 -4.73
CA ALA A 154 3.19 2.94 -3.52
C ALA A 154 3.81 3.88 -2.48
N ASP A 155 4.73 4.76 -2.89
CA ASP A 155 5.36 5.75 -2.02
C ASP A 155 4.33 6.73 -1.43
N GLN A 156 3.33 7.13 -2.23
CA GLN A 156 2.23 7.98 -1.76
C GLN A 156 1.35 7.25 -0.73
N HIS A 157 1.05 5.97 -0.95
CA HIS A 157 0.29 5.16 0.00
C HIS A 157 1.05 4.89 1.31
N GLU A 158 2.37 4.68 1.26
CA GLU A 158 3.20 4.56 2.47
C GLU A 158 3.23 5.89 3.26
N ALA A 159 3.35 7.02 2.55
CA ALA A 159 3.28 8.34 3.16
C ALA A 159 1.91 8.62 3.80
N ASP A 160 0.82 8.22 3.14
CA ASP A 160 -0.53 8.36 3.67
C ASP A 160 -0.75 7.45 4.88
N SER A 161 -0.26 6.19 4.87
CA SER A 161 -0.28 5.27 6.02
C SER A 161 0.46 5.87 7.22
N ALA A 162 1.65 6.42 7.01
CA ALA A 162 2.42 7.09 8.06
C ALA A 162 1.72 8.35 8.59
N ALA A 163 1.05 9.11 7.72
CA ALA A 163 0.28 10.29 8.13
C ALA A 163 -0.94 9.91 8.99
N TRP A 164 -1.64 8.84 8.64
CA TRP A 164 -2.76 8.32 9.44
C TRP A 164 -2.30 7.80 10.79
N GLN A 165 -1.19 7.05 10.85
CA GLN A 165 -0.61 6.60 12.12
C GLN A 165 -0.21 7.78 13.03
N GLY A 166 0.34 8.85 12.45
CA GLY A 166 0.65 10.08 13.17
C GLY A 166 -0.61 10.80 13.68
N ALA A 167 -1.63 10.92 12.83
CA ALA A 167 -2.90 11.55 13.18
C ALA A 167 -3.67 10.77 14.26
N ALA A 168 -3.64 9.44 14.21
CA ALA A 168 -4.24 8.57 15.23
C ALA A 168 -3.53 8.72 16.58
N GLN A 169 -2.19 8.79 16.59
CA GLN A 169 -1.44 9.10 17.81
C GLN A 169 -1.78 10.49 18.36
N ASP A 170 -1.87 11.50 17.49
CA ASP A 170 -2.22 12.86 17.92
C ASP A 170 -3.67 12.96 18.41
N ALA A 171 -4.62 12.25 17.78
CA ALA A 171 -6.01 12.20 18.22
C ALA A 171 -6.12 11.49 19.58
N SER A 172 -5.44 10.35 19.76
CA SER A 172 -5.35 9.66 21.05
C SER A 172 -4.77 10.57 22.13
N TRP A 173 -3.75 11.35 21.79
CA TRP A 173 -3.09 12.24 22.73
C TRP A 173 -4.02 13.43 23.10
N ASN A 174 -4.67 14.05 22.11
CA ASN A 174 -5.64 15.13 22.37
C ASN A 174 -6.85 14.66 23.18
N ALA A 175 -7.32 13.42 22.96
CA ALA A 175 -8.40 12.83 23.73
C ALA A 175 -8.01 12.67 25.22
N TRP A 176 -6.82 12.13 25.52
CA TRP A 176 -6.32 12.05 26.90
C TRP A 176 -6.14 13.43 27.55
N GLU A 177 -5.64 14.43 26.82
CA GLU A 177 -5.50 15.80 27.34
C GLU A 177 -6.86 16.44 27.65
N ALA A 178 -7.85 16.23 26.78
CA ALA A 178 -9.21 16.70 27.02
C ALA A 178 -9.84 16.03 28.25
N ASP A 179 -9.61 14.72 28.42
CA ASP A 179 -10.16 13.94 29.55
C ASP A 179 -9.49 14.33 30.88
N GLN A 180 -8.17 14.54 30.89
CA GLN A 180 -7.46 15.06 32.07
C GLN A 180 -7.85 16.50 32.41
N ALA A 181 -8.04 17.36 31.41
CA ALA A 181 -8.51 18.72 31.65
C ALA A 181 -9.95 18.74 32.19
N ALA A 182 -10.82 17.84 31.71
CA ALA A 182 -12.16 17.67 32.26
C ALA A 182 -12.12 17.16 33.72
N ALA A 183 -11.23 16.23 34.04
CA ALA A 183 -11.04 15.71 35.40
C ALA A 183 -10.50 16.77 36.38
N ASP A 184 -9.54 17.60 35.95
CA ASP A 184 -8.96 18.66 36.78
C ASP A 184 -9.94 19.81 37.05
N VAL A 185 -10.73 20.22 36.07
CA VAL A 185 -11.76 21.27 36.26
C VAL A 185 -12.84 20.81 37.25
N MET A 186 -13.15 19.51 37.29
CA MET A 186 -14.11 18.97 38.26
C MET A 186 -13.52 18.77 39.66
N SER A 187 -12.19 18.72 39.82
CA SER A 187 -11.53 18.57 41.13
C SER A 187 -11.46 19.86 41.96
N ASP A 188 -11.62 21.04 41.34
CA ASP A 188 -11.41 22.36 41.97
C ASP A 188 -12.72 23.12 42.32
N THR A 189 -13.89 22.48 42.13
CA THR A 189 -15.23 23.00 42.51
C THR A 189 -15.83 22.25 43.68
#